data_AF-A0A2K3MHK9-F1
#
_entry.id   AF-A0A2K3MHK9-F1
#
_cell.length_a   1.000
_cell.length_b   1.000
_cell.length_c   1.000
_cell.angle_alpha   90.00
_cell.angle_beta   90.00
_cell.angle_gamma   90.00
#
_symmetry.space_group_name_H-M   'P 1'
#
loop_
_entity.id
_entity.type
_entity.pdbx_description
1 polymer ?
#
loop_
_entity_poly.entity_id
_entity_poly.type
_entity_poly.pdbx_seq_one_letter_code
_entity_poly.pdbx_strand_id
1 'polypeptide(L)'
;MQASSTWLSIYPKGIYDLLLYIKIKYNNPLIYITENGMDEFDDPTLPLEEALEDTLRIDYYYDHLYYLQNAIQDGANVKGYFAWSSIDNFEWILGFTS
;
A
#
# COMPACT_ATOMS: atom_id res chain seq x y z
N MET A 1 4.97 -11.35 5.12
CA MET A 1 3.50 -11.44 5.16
C MET A 1 3.02 -11.30 3.72
N GLN A 2 1.96 -12.00 3.32
CA GLN A 2 1.48 -12.03 1.94
C GLN A 2 0.01 -11.62 1.93
N ALA A 3 -0.39 -10.83 0.93
CA ALA A 3 -1.79 -10.47 0.74
C ALA A 3 -2.54 -11.62 0.03
N SER A 4 -3.85 -11.46 -0.21
CA SER A 4 -4.64 -12.48 -0.95
C SER A 4 -4.08 -12.66 -2.37
N SER A 5 -3.74 -11.57 -3.03
CA SER A 5 -3.07 -11.55 -4.31
C SER A 5 -1.66 -12.13 -4.24
N THR A 6 -1.42 -13.20 -5.01
CA THR A 6 -0.12 -13.92 -5.02
C THR A 6 1.09 -13.06 -5.38
N TRP A 7 0.89 -12.01 -6.18
CA TRP A 7 1.95 -11.09 -6.60
C TRP A 7 2.24 -9.99 -5.56
N LEU A 8 1.34 -9.76 -4.60
CA LEU A 8 1.44 -8.70 -3.62
C LEU A 8 2.13 -9.19 -2.34
N SER A 9 3.44 -8.94 -2.26
CA SER A 9 4.24 -9.17 -1.07
C SER A 9 4.27 -7.93 -0.17
N ILE A 10 3.90 -8.08 1.09
CA ILE A 10 3.91 -6.97 2.06
C ILE A 10 5.35 -6.73 2.50
N TYR A 11 5.96 -5.65 1.97
CA TYR A 11 7.32 -5.23 2.30
C TYR A 11 7.38 -3.70 2.47
N PRO A 12 6.98 -3.16 3.64
CA PRO A 12 6.84 -1.72 3.85
C PRO A 12 8.12 -0.90 3.60
N LYS A 13 9.29 -1.44 3.96
CA LYS A 13 10.59 -0.79 3.70
C LYS A 13 10.86 -0.57 2.20
N GLY A 14 10.20 -1.32 1.31
CA GLY A 14 10.35 -1.19 -0.13
C GLY A 14 10.03 0.20 -0.66
N ILE A 15 9.02 0.89 -0.10
CA ILE A 15 8.68 2.26 -0.52
C ILE A 15 9.82 3.23 -0.21
N TYR A 16 10.48 3.08 0.94
CA TYR A 16 11.62 3.90 1.34
C TYR A 16 12.82 3.67 0.40
N ASP A 17 13.18 2.40 0.18
CA ASP A 17 14.32 2.03 -0.66
C ASP A 17 14.11 2.50 -2.11
N LEU A 18 12.90 2.36 -2.65
CA LEU A 18 12.54 2.82 -3.98
C LEU A 18 12.63 4.35 -4.10
N LEU A 19 12.12 5.08 -3.12
CA LEU A 19 12.15 6.55 -3.15
C LEU A 19 13.58 7.10 -3.06
N LEU A 20 14.43 6.52 -2.22
CA LEU A 20 15.85 6.90 -2.17
C LEU A 20 16.59 6.51 -3.45
N TYR A 21 16.27 5.36 -4.03
CA TYR A 21 16.79 4.97 -5.34
C TYR A 21 16.40 6.01 -6.39
N ILE A 22 15.11 6.39 -6.47
CA ILE A 22 14.64 7.35 -7.47
C ILE A 22 15.30 8.72 -7.26
N LYS A 23 15.42 9.16 -6.01
CA LYS A 23 16.11 10.40 -5.64
C LYS A 23 17.54 10.44 -6.19
N ILE A 24 18.32 9.39 -5.93
CA ILE A 24 19.73 9.33 -6.34
C ILE A 24 19.86 9.14 -7.85
N LYS A 25 19.09 8.21 -8.41
CA LYS A 25 19.22 7.78 -9.80
C LYS A 25 18.67 8.80 -10.79
N TYR A 26 17.60 9.51 -10.43
CA TYR A 26 16.84 10.40 -11.32
C TYR A 26 16.80 11.86 -10.85
N ASN A 27 17.77 12.28 -10.02
CA ASN A 27 17.95 13.68 -9.58
C ASN A 27 16.73 14.26 -8.84
N ASN A 28 16.19 13.48 -7.89
CA ASN A 28 15.12 13.88 -6.96
C ASN A 28 13.92 14.59 -7.60
N PRO A 29 13.24 13.95 -8.57
CA PRO A 29 12.07 14.54 -9.19
C PRO A 29 10.93 14.70 -8.19
N LEU A 30 9.96 15.54 -8.52
CA LEU A 30 8.69 15.59 -7.81
C LEU A 30 7.93 14.26 -7.99
N ILE A 31 7.54 13.61 -6.89
CA ILE A 31 6.86 12.31 -6.87
C ILE A 31 5.49 12.42 -6.17
N TYR A 32 4.54 11.66 -6.71
CA TYR A 32 3.29 11.31 -6.04
C TYR A 32 3.21 9.78 -5.95
N ILE A 33 2.85 9.26 -4.78
CA ILE A 33 2.48 7.85 -4.64
C ILE A 33 1.02 7.76 -5.07
N THR A 34 0.79 7.34 -6.31
CA THR A 34 -0.55 7.31 -6.91
C THR A 34 -1.37 6.13 -6.42
N GLU A 35 -0.72 5.02 -6.06
CA GLU A 35 -1.36 3.81 -5.57
C GLU A 35 -0.45 3.12 -4.55
N ASN A 36 -1.04 2.71 -3.43
CA ASN A 36 -0.47 1.78 -2.45
C ASN A 36 -1.60 1.20 -1.61
N GLY A 37 -1.59 -0.11 -1.39
CA GLY A 37 -2.67 -0.79 -0.68
C GLY A 37 -2.52 -2.30 -0.68
N MET A 38 -3.45 -2.97 -0.03
CA MET A 38 -3.50 -4.43 0.05
C MET A 38 -4.91 -4.97 0.05
N ASP A 39 -4.99 -6.20 -0.42
CA ASP A 39 -6.18 -7.01 -0.50
C ASP A 39 -6.14 -8.11 0.59
N GLU A 40 -7.31 -8.52 1.05
CA GLU A 40 -7.47 -9.55 2.10
C GLU A 40 -8.22 -10.75 1.52
N PHE A 41 -8.20 -11.88 2.21
CA PHE A 41 -8.93 -13.04 1.71
C PHE A 41 -10.44 -12.81 1.86
N ASP A 42 -11.18 -12.85 0.75
CA ASP A 42 -12.64 -12.75 0.77
C ASP A 42 -13.26 -14.01 1.40
N ASP A 43 -13.83 -13.86 2.59
CA ASP A 43 -14.65 -14.88 3.24
C ASP A 43 -16.11 -14.39 3.31
N PRO A 44 -16.98 -14.85 2.38
CA PRO A 44 -18.37 -14.41 2.32
C PRO A 44 -19.21 -14.93 3.50
N THR A 45 -18.65 -15.74 4.39
CA THR A 45 -19.32 -16.26 5.58
C THR A 45 -19.09 -15.39 6.82
N LEU A 46 -18.14 -14.44 6.77
CA LEU A 46 -17.86 -13.54 7.88
C LEU A 46 -19.02 -12.57 8.14
N PRO A 47 -19.43 -12.39 9.42
CA PRO A 47 -20.30 -11.30 9.80
C PRO A 47 -19.65 -9.94 9.47
N LEU A 48 -20.47 -8.94 9.12
CA LEU A 48 -19.98 -7.60 8.78
C LEU A 48 -19.09 -6.99 9.87
N GLU A 49 -19.42 -7.20 11.14
CA GLU A 49 -18.64 -6.67 12.26
C GLU A 49 -17.20 -7.22 12.25
N GLU A 50 -17.03 -8.51 11.96
CA GLU A 50 -15.72 -9.16 11.84
C GLU A 50 -15.01 -8.76 10.54
N ALA A 51 -15.73 -8.64 9.43
CA ALA A 51 -15.17 -8.17 8.16
C ALA A 51 -14.67 -6.70 8.21
N LEU A 52 -15.17 -5.91 9.16
CA LEU A 52 -14.70 -4.54 9.41
C LEU A 52 -13.47 -4.49 10.34
N GLU A 53 -13.07 -5.60 10.98
CA GLU A 53 -11.87 -5.71 11.82
C GLU A 53 -10.59 -5.89 10.98
N ASP A 54 -10.35 -4.91 10.11
CA ASP A 54 -9.34 -4.89 9.06
C ASP A 54 -7.93 -4.49 9.58
N THR A 55 -7.47 -5.22 10.59
CA THR A 55 -6.22 -4.92 11.30
C THR A 55 -4.99 -5.06 10.41
N LEU A 56 -4.97 -5.99 9.45
CA LEU A 56 -3.82 -6.16 8.56
C LEU A 56 -3.68 -4.99 7.59
N ARG A 57 -4.77 -4.48 7.01
CA ARG A 57 -4.72 -3.29 6.16
C ARG A 57 -4.36 -2.03 6.95
N ILE A 58 -4.85 -1.91 8.19
CA ILE A 58 -4.44 -0.83 9.10
C ILE A 58 -2.93 -0.85 9.34
N ASP A 59 -2.38 -2.02 9.71
CA ASP A 59 -0.94 -2.20 9.95
C ASP A 59 -0.13 -1.97 8.66
N TYR A 60 -0.62 -2.45 7.52
CA TYR A 60 -0.01 -2.20 6.22
C TYR A 60 0.15 -0.71 5.95
N TYR A 61 -0.91 0.07 6.10
CA TYR A 61 -0.85 1.50 5.86
C TYR A 61 0.03 2.21 6.89
N TYR A 62 -0.06 1.84 8.16
CA TYR A 62 0.78 2.39 9.21
C TYR A 62 2.27 2.22 8.87
N ASP A 63 2.69 0.99 8.54
CA ASP A 63 4.08 0.69 8.25
C ASP A 63 4.57 1.36 6.96
N HIS A 64 3.78 1.35 5.88
CA HIS A 64 4.17 2.01 4.63
C HIS A 64 4.25 3.53 4.78
N LEU A 65 3.32 4.15 5.50
CA LEU A 65 3.34 5.58 5.78
C LEU A 65 4.50 5.96 6.70
N TYR A 66 4.85 5.11 7.66
CA TYR A 66 6.06 5.27 8.47
C TYR A 66 7.33 5.32 7.60
N TYR A 67 7.51 4.35 6.70
CA TYR A 67 8.67 4.33 5.80
C TYR A 67 8.64 5.46 4.77
N LEU A 68 7.47 5.84 4.28
CA LEU A 68 7.30 7.00 3.41
C LEU A 68 7.73 8.29 4.11
N GLN A 69 7.31 8.48 5.37
CA GLN A 69 7.71 9.64 6.16
C GLN A 69 9.22 9.68 6.34
N ASN A 70 9.86 8.55 6.64
CA ASN A 70 11.32 8.46 6.74
C ASN A 70 11.99 8.84 5.41
N ALA A 71 11.47 8.40 4.27
CA ALA A 71 12.04 8.75 2.97
C ALA A 71 11.94 10.26 2.67
N ILE A 72 10.83 10.88 3.07
CA ILE A 72 10.63 12.33 2.97
C ILE A 72 11.61 13.08 3.88
N GLN A 73 11.80 12.61 5.13
CA GLN A 73 12.79 13.17 6.05
C GLN A 73 14.22 13.07 5.49
N ASP A 74 14.52 11.99 4.79
CA ASP A 74 15.79 11.79 4.08
C ASP A 74 15.86 12.52 2.73
N GLY A 75 14.88 13.36 2.41
CA GLY A 75 14.91 14.33 1.32
C GLY A 75 14.35 13.83 -0.02
N ALA A 76 13.59 12.73 -0.04
CA ALA A 76 12.80 12.37 -1.22
C ALA A 76 11.68 13.43 -1.45
N ASN A 77 11.56 13.95 -2.67
CA ASN A 77 10.60 15.01 -3.00
C ASN A 77 9.19 14.45 -3.31
N VAL A 78 8.51 13.96 -2.28
CA VAL A 78 7.13 13.46 -2.37
C VAL A 78 6.12 14.54 -1.97
N LYS A 79 5.01 14.67 -2.71
CA LYS A 79 3.95 15.66 -2.44
C LYS A 79 2.55 15.10 -2.24
N GLY A 80 2.35 13.80 -2.43
CA GLY A 80 1.06 13.19 -2.15
C GLY A 80 1.14 11.68 -2.09
N TYR A 81 0.15 11.13 -1.40
CA TYR A 81 -0.06 9.71 -1.22
C TYR A 81 -1.55 9.44 -1.39
N PHE A 82 -1.88 8.46 -2.24
CA PHE A 82 -3.24 8.07 -2.55
C PHE A 82 -3.35 6.56 -2.32
N ALA A 83 -4.20 6.18 -1.36
CA ALA A 83 -4.46 4.78 -1.05
C ALA A 83 -5.24 4.13 -2.20
N TRP A 84 -4.80 2.94 -2.60
CA TRP A 84 -5.62 2.03 -3.39
C TRP A 84 -6.29 1.04 -2.44
N SER A 85 -7.58 1.12 -2.17
CA SER A 85 -8.53 2.06 -2.77
C SER A 85 -9.51 2.59 -1.73
N SER A 86 -10.33 3.56 -2.12
CA SER A 86 -11.30 4.17 -1.19
C SER A 86 -12.51 3.28 -0.92
N ILE A 87 -12.81 2.35 -1.83
CA ILE A 87 -13.94 1.42 -1.76
C ILE A 87 -13.52 0.08 -2.36
N ASP A 88 -14.01 -1.02 -1.80
CA ASP A 88 -13.94 -2.32 -2.47
C ASP A 88 -14.54 -2.20 -3.87
N ASN A 89 -13.87 -2.79 -4.85
CA ASN A 89 -14.22 -2.59 -6.24
C ASN A 89 -13.96 -3.85 -7.08
N PHE A 90 -14.12 -3.74 -8.39
CA PHE A 90 -13.91 -4.84 -9.32
C PHE A 90 -12.42 -4.92 -9.71
N GLU A 91 -11.69 -5.87 -9.11
CA GLU A 91 -10.25 -6.08 -9.29
C GLU A 91 -9.97 -6.96 -10.52
N TRP A 92 -10.26 -6.40 -11.70
CA TRP A 92 -9.92 -6.99 -13.00
C TRP A 92 -10.40 -8.45 -13.18
N ILE A 93 -9.47 -9.40 -13.29
CA ILE A 93 -9.77 -10.82 -13.48
C ILE A 93 -10.24 -11.50 -12.19
N LEU A 94 -9.95 -10.90 -11.03
CA LEU A 94 -10.38 -11.39 -9.72
C LEU A 94 -11.80 -10.94 -9.38
N GLY A 95 -12.36 -9.97 -10.11
CA GLY A 95 -13.71 -9.49 -9.87
C GLY A 95 -13.86 -8.90 -8.47
N PHE A 96 -14.83 -9.36 -7.70
CA PHE A 96 -15.09 -8.85 -6.34
C PHE A 96 -14.52 -9.75 -5.23
N THR A 97 -13.68 -10.74 -5.56
CA THR A 97 -13.16 -11.72 -4.59
C THR A 97 -11.69 -11.46 -4.24
N SER A 98 -11.20 -10.26 -4.53
CA SER A 98 -9.87 -9.79 -4.14
C SER A 98 -10.02 -8.85 -2.95
#